data_AF-A0A2V8ZJ05-F1
#
_entry.id   AF-A0A2V8ZJ05-F1
#
_cell.length_a   1.000
_cell.length_b   1.000
_cell.length_c   1.000
_cell.angle_alpha   90.00
_cell.angle_beta   90.00
_cell.angle_gamma   90.00
#
_symmetry.space_group_name_H-M   'P 1'
#
loop_
_entity.id
_entity.type
_entity.pdbx_description
1 polymer ?
#
loop_
_entity_poly.entity_id
_entity_poly.type
_entity_poly.pdbx_seq_one_letter_code
_entity_poly.pdbx_strand_id
1 'polypeptide(L)'
;MAAASSAPVAKIPPGPSWRCAGAPVTTWRTNFEKEICRWNMSSNDPVDLRQDRREWLKSSAAALGASLLPLPALSGEQPQTATPPSKPAASSAPNKPAGRFFTPAQHALVEELSETIIPADSHSGGAKAAKVADYIEQFLSETDDDNQKALWREGLRLVDLMSRHYHQKSFVDSGPEERIALLQVLSDNDHMTDLPEVRFFIELKRLTVRGYYTSKIGIHAELDYKGNRILQEYVGCDDQGTSS
;
A
#
# COMPACT_ATOMS: atom_id res chain seq x y z
N MET A 1 -5.17 -47.01 -51.44
CA MET A 1 -6.03 -45.80 -51.45
C MET A 1 -6.36 -45.50 -49.99
N ALA A 2 -6.01 -44.40 -49.33
CA ALA A 2 -5.29 -43.18 -49.67
C ALA A 2 -4.63 -42.67 -48.36
N ALA A 3 -3.50 -41.98 -48.48
CA ALA A 3 -2.83 -41.27 -47.39
C ALA A 3 -3.43 -39.87 -47.19
N ALA A 4 -3.47 -39.38 -45.95
CA ALA A 4 -3.52 -37.95 -45.58
C ALA A 4 -3.11 -37.85 -44.10
N SER A 5 -1.88 -37.43 -43.80
CA SER A 5 -1.41 -36.04 -43.64
C SER A 5 -1.84 -35.41 -42.30
N SER A 6 -0.84 -35.12 -41.47
CA SER A 6 -0.91 -34.42 -40.19
C SER A 6 -1.28 -32.94 -40.33
N ALA A 7 -1.87 -32.37 -39.27
CA ALA A 7 -1.83 -30.92 -39.01
C ALA A 7 -1.74 -30.66 -37.48
N PRO A 8 -0.92 -29.69 -37.04
CA PRO A 8 -0.64 -29.43 -35.63
C PRO A 8 -1.77 -28.66 -34.91
N VAL A 9 -1.91 -28.92 -33.61
CA VAL A 9 -2.75 -28.15 -32.69
C VAL A 9 -2.34 -26.68 -32.73
N ALA A 10 -3.29 -25.82 -33.09
CA ALA A 10 -3.11 -24.38 -33.23
C ALA A 10 -2.75 -23.72 -31.89
N LYS A 11 -1.69 -22.92 -31.92
CA LYS A 11 -1.22 -22.06 -30.85
C LYS A 11 -2.25 -20.94 -30.65
N ILE A 12 -2.72 -20.75 -29.42
CA ILE A 12 -3.63 -19.65 -29.05
C ILE A 12 -2.88 -18.31 -29.26
N PRO A 13 -3.40 -17.36 -30.05
CA PRO A 13 -2.77 -16.06 -30.23
C PRO A 13 -2.86 -15.23 -28.93
N PRO A 14 -1.80 -14.49 -28.55
CA PRO A 14 -1.91 -13.52 -27.46
C PRO A 14 -2.92 -12.42 -27.81
N GLY A 15 -3.70 -12.02 -26.80
CA GLY A 15 -4.74 -10.99 -26.86
C GLY A 15 -4.21 -9.58 -27.20
N PRO A 16 -5.12 -8.59 -27.30
CA PRO A 16 -5.05 -7.54 -28.29
C PRO A 16 -3.91 -6.54 -28.07
N SER A 17 -3.16 -6.28 -29.14
CA SER A 17 -2.26 -5.14 -29.26
C SER A 17 -3.09 -3.85 -29.42
N TRP A 18 -3.15 -3.02 -28.39
CA TRP A 18 -3.72 -1.68 -28.51
C TRP A 18 -2.79 -0.81 -29.38
N ARG A 19 -3.11 -0.67 -30.66
CA ARG A 19 -2.52 0.36 -31.53
C ARG A 19 -3.34 1.64 -31.40
N CYS A 20 -2.71 2.71 -30.90
CA CYS A 20 -3.24 4.05 -30.99
C CYS A 20 -3.24 4.49 -32.46
N ALA A 21 -4.42 4.71 -33.04
CA ALA A 21 -4.56 5.29 -34.38
C ALA A 21 -5.64 6.37 -34.37
N GLY A 22 -5.23 7.61 -34.64
CA GLY A 22 -6.05 8.68 -35.21
C GLY A 22 -7.05 9.39 -34.29
N ALA A 23 -6.64 10.52 -33.70
CA ALA A 23 -7.57 11.53 -33.16
C ALA A 23 -7.93 12.57 -34.25
N PRO A 24 -9.11 13.23 -34.14
CA PRO A 24 -9.01 14.67 -33.88
C PRO A 24 -9.95 15.22 -32.80
N VAL A 25 -9.35 16.08 -31.96
CA VAL A 25 -9.85 17.30 -31.27
C VAL A 25 -11.21 17.24 -30.55
N THR A 26 -11.15 17.23 -29.22
CA THR A 26 -11.51 18.44 -28.44
C THR A 26 -10.48 18.66 -27.32
N THR A 27 -9.98 19.89 -27.30
CA THR A 27 -9.03 20.52 -26.38
C THR A 27 -9.47 20.40 -24.92
N TRP A 28 -8.49 20.39 -24.00
CA TRP A 28 -8.54 20.28 -22.52
C TRP A 28 -8.05 18.94 -21.92
N ARG A 29 -7.92 17.85 -22.69
CA ARG A 29 -7.43 16.54 -22.17
C ARG A 29 -5.99 16.17 -22.53
N THR A 30 -5.21 17.06 -23.15
CA THR A 30 -3.97 16.62 -23.82
C THR A 30 -2.69 16.67 -22.99
N ASN A 31 -2.68 17.24 -21.79
CA ASN A 31 -1.46 17.24 -20.97
C ASN A 31 -1.37 15.96 -20.11
N PHE A 32 -2.46 15.62 -19.41
CA PHE A 32 -2.53 14.42 -18.58
C PHE A 32 -2.38 13.12 -19.41
N GLU A 33 -3.06 13.01 -20.57
CA GLU A 33 -2.93 11.84 -21.44
C GLU A 33 -1.56 11.75 -22.14
N LYS A 34 -0.91 12.88 -22.45
CA LYS A 34 0.45 12.87 -23.05
C LYS A 34 1.51 12.47 -22.03
N GLU A 35 1.33 12.80 -20.75
CA GLU A 35 2.25 12.37 -19.68
C GLU A 35 2.06 10.89 -19.34
N ILE A 36 0.82 10.40 -19.27
CA ILE A 36 0.51 8.96 -19.10
C ILE A 36 1.08 8.12 -20.25
N CYS A 37 0.92 8.55 -21.51
CA CYS A 37 1.51 7.84 -22.65
C CYS A 37 3.04 7.92 -22.69
N ARG A 38 3.65 8.98 -22.16
CA ARG A 38 5.11 9.11 -22.06
C ARG A 38 5.69 8.17 -21.01
N TRP A 39 4.98 7.96 -19.90
CA TRP A 39 5.38 7.02 -18.86
C TRP A 39 5.33 5.56 -19.38
N ASN A 40 4.27 5.20 -20.11
CA ASN A 40 4.07 3.84 -20.65
C ASN A 40 5.12 3.41 -21.71
N MET A 41 5.97 4.32 -22.21
CA MET A 41 7.01 4.00 -23.20
C MET A 41 8.41 3.83 -22.60
N SER A 42 8.63 4.13 -21.30
CA SER A 42 9.98 4.12 -20.72
C SER A 42 10.28 2.97 -19.74
N SER A 43 9.30 2.15 -19.34
CA SER A 43 9.46 1.22 -18.20
C SER A 43 8.86 -0.18 -18.39
N ASN A 44 8.70 -0.68 -19.62
CA ASN A 44 8.02 -1.95 -19.88
C ASN A 44 8.92 -3.19 -19.75
N ASP A 45 9.40 -3.44 -18.54
CA ASP A 45 9.44 -4.82 -18.05
C ASP A 45 8.26 -4.98 -17.06
N PRO A 46 7.37 -5.98 -17.23
CA PRO A 46 6.29 -6.20 -16.28
C PRO A 46 6.89 -6.47 -14.89
N VAL A 47 6.42 -5.75 -13.87
CA VAL A 47 6.87 -5.93 -12.48
C VAL A 47 6.61 -7.37 -12.04
N ASP A 48 7.66 -8.18 -11.93
CA ASP A 48 7.58 -9.53 -11.35
C ASP A 48 7.78 -9.40 -9.85
N LEU A 49 6.65 -9.28 -9.13
CA LEU A 49 6.65 -9.14 -7.68
C LEU A 49 7.46 -10.22 -6.97
N ARG A 50 7.56 -11.46 -7.47
CA ARG A 50 8.33 -12.51 -6.79
C ARG A 50 9.83 -12.31 -6.96
N GLN A 51 10.26 -11.93 -8.16
CA GLN A 51 11.65 -11.67 -8.45
C GLN A 51 12.13 -10.39 -7.75
N ASP A 52 11.38 -9.29 -7.89
CA ASP A 52 11.70 -8.03 -7.24
C ASP A 52 11.67 -8.18 -5.71
N ARG A 53 10.74 -9.00 -5.18
CA ARG A 53 10.72 -9.35 -3.76
C ARG A 53 12.02 -9.98 -3.29
N ARG A 54 12.50 -10.95 -4.07
CA ARG A 54 13.76 -11.63 -3.77
C ARG A 54 14.94 -10.66 -3.83
N GLU A 55 14.99 -9.79 -4.82
CA GLU A 55 16.08 -8.83 -4.98
C GLU A 55 16.10 -7.76 -3.87
N TRP A 56 14.95 -7.20 -3.48
CA TRP A 56 14.93 -6.23 -2.38
C TRP A 56 15.21 -6.89 -1.01
N LEU A 57 14.81 -8.14 -0.80
CA LEU A 57 15.20 -8.89 0.42
C LEU A 57 16.72 -9.11 0.50
N LYS A 58 17.37 -9.41 -0.63
CA LYS A 58 18.84 -9.53 -0.71
C LYS A 58 19.53 -8.20 -0.45
N SER A 59 19.05 -7.11 -1.06
CA SER A 59 19.66 -5.79 -0.86
C SER A 59 19.49 -5.28 0.57
N SER A 60 18.39 -5.64 1.24
CA SER A 60 18.15 -5.34 2.65
C SER A 60 19.08 -6.10 3.61
N ALA A 61 19.45 -7.33 3.27
CA ALA A 61 20.32 -8.18 4.11
C ALA A 61 21.79 -7.71 4.12
N ALA A 62 22.23 -6.93 3.13
CA ALA A 62 23.59 -6.43 3.02
C ALA A 62 23.94 -5.31 4.02
N ALA A 63 22.96 -4.77 4.77
CA ALA A 63 23.18 -3.72 5.77
C ALA A 63 23.52 -4.25 7.18
N LEU A 64 23.41 -5.56 7.44
CA LEU A 64 23.85 -6.19 8.68
C LEU A 64 25.10 -7.04 8.43
N GLY A 65 26.15 -6.36 7.95
CA GLY A 65 27.46 -6.95 7.70
C GLY A 65 28.15 -7.39 9.00
N ALA A 66 28.64 -8.62 8.97
CA ALA A 66 29.33 -9.34 10.04
C ALA A 66 30.59 -8.63 10.55
N SER A 67 30.76 -8.60 11.88
CA SER A 67 32.07 -8.48 12.52
C SER A 67 32.36 -9.79 13.26
N LEU A 68 33.00 -10.72 12.56
CA LEU A 68 33.62 -11.92 13.14
C LEU A 68 35.09 -11.61 13.44
N LEU A 69 35.50 -11.69 14.71
CA LEU A 69 36.84 -12.14 15.11
C LEU A 69 36.76 -12.89 16.46
N PRO A 70 37.34 -14.09 16.58
CA PRO A 70 37.55 -14.75 17.88
C PRO A 70 38.87 -14.23 18.50
N LEU A 71 38.80 -13.63 19.69
CA LEU A 71 39.97 -13.20 20.46
C LEU A 71 40.34 -14.24 21.53
N PRO A 72 41.59 -14.73 21.58
CA PRO A 72 42.08 -15.56 22.68
C PRO A 72 42.39 -14.70 23.91
N ALA A 73 42.17 -15.28 25.09
CA ALA A 73 42.41 -14.66 26.39
C ALA A 73 43.91 -14.46 26.68
N LEU A 74 44.29 -13.26 27.13
CA LEU A 74 45.49 -13.05 27.94
C LEU A 74 45.27 -11.91 28.94
N SER A 75 45.38 -12.24 30.23
CA SER A 75 45.40 -11.32 31.36
C SER A 75 46.69 -10.49 31.42
N GLY A 76 46.63 -9.27 31.95
CA GLY A 76 47.81 -8.51 32.39
C GLY A 76 47.67 -6.99 32.57
N GLU A 77 46.98 -6.56 33.63
CA GLU A 77 47.33 -5.50 34.62
C GLU A 77 47.89 -4.09 34.20
N GLN A 78 47.01 -3.06 34.32
CA GLN A 78 47.11 -1.71 34.97
C GLN A 78 48.26 -0.69 34.67
N PRO A 79 48.07 0.67 34.82
CA PRO A 79 47.31 1.32 35.92
C PRO A 79 46.40 2.53 35.60
N GLN A 80 45.50 2.71 36.56
CA GLN A 80 44.40 3.65 36.67
C GLN A 80 44.90 5.07 37.00
N THR A 81 44.44 6.07 36.26
CA THR A 81 44.34 7.45 36.76
C THR A 81 42.88 7.85 36.83
N ALA A 82 42.49 8.32 38.00
CA ALA A 82 41.12 8.59 38.39
C ALA A 82 40.53 9.78 37.62
N THR A 83 39.43 9.52 36.92
CA THR A 83 38.40 10.53 36.60
C THR A 83 37.05 9.79 36.62
N PRO A 84 36.02 10.32 37.31
CA PRO A 84 34.76 9.59 37.49
C PRO A 84 34.05 9.36 36.14
N PRO A 85 33.41 8.20 35.93
CA PRO A 85 32.78 7.87 34.65
C PRO A 85 31.52 8.71 34.45
N SER A 86 31.63 9.70 33.57
CA SER A 86 30.45 10.29 32.94
C SER A 86 29.86 9.22 32.02
N LYS A 87 28.79 8.57 32.47
CA LYS A 87 27.85 7.81 31.64
C LYS A 87 27.73 8.51 30.29
N PRO A 88 27.94 7.85 29.13
CA PRO A 88 27.39 8.40 27.90
C PRO A 88 25.88 8.51 28.14
N ALA A 89 25.41 9.75 28.12
CA ALA A 89 24.00 10.07 28.21
C ALA A 89 23.31 9.21 27.15
N ALA A 90 22.54 8.22 27.62
CA ALA A 90 21.52 7.62 26.82
C ALA A 90 20.73 8.78 26.22
N SER A 91 20.85 8.97 24.91
CA SER A 91 19.96 9.87 24.18
C SER A 91 18.57 9.53 24.65
N SER A 92 17.94 10.50 25.30
CA SER A 92 16.56 10.47 25.75
C SER A 92 15.73 9.88 24.62
N ALA A 93 15.33 8.62 24.78
CA ALA A 93 14.31 8.02 23.96
C ALA A 93 13.14 9.01 23.92
N PRO A 94 12.61 9.36 22.74
CA PRO A 94 11.39 10.15 22.69
C PRO A 94 10.36 9.41 23.52
N ASN A 95 9.87 10.11 24.54
CA ASN A 95 8.80 9.71 25.45
C ASN A 95 7.84 8.79 24.72
N LYS A 96 7.90 7.47 24.98
CA LYS A 96 7.02 6.49 24.34
C LYS A 96 5.60 6.88 24.76
N PRO A 97 4.73 7.39 23.87
CA PRO A 97 3.36 7.60 24.27
C PRO A 97 2.80 6.21 24.59
N ALA A 98 2.61 5.93 25.87
CA ALA A 98 2.01 4.69 26.32
C ALA A 98 0.61 4.61 25.69
N GLY A 99 0.42 3.68 24.76
CA GLY A 99 -0.88 3.42 24.13
C GLY A 99 -0.94 3.49 22.60
N ARG A 100 0.09 3.97 21.88
CA ARG A 100 0.08 4.01 20.40
C ARG A 100 0.62 2.74 19.76
N PHE A 101 -0.06 2.24 18.72
CA PHE A 101 0.36 1.07 17.96
C PHE A 101 1.45 1.43 16.94
N PHE A 102 1.29 2.59 16.29
CA PHE A 102 2.20 3.11 15.27
C PHE A 102 3.18 4.13 15.86
N THR A 103 4.36 4.21 15.24
CA THR A 103 5.22 5.40 15.41
C THR A 103 4.65 6.59 14.63
N PRO A 104 5.04 7.84 14.94
CA PRO A 104 4.58 9.00 14.17
C PRO A 104 4.85 8.89 12.66
N ALA A 105 6.00 8.32 12.28
CA ALA A 105 6.33 8.08 10.88
C ALA A 105 5.44 7.01 10.23
N GLN A 106 5.12 5.94 10.96
CA GLN A 106 4.21 4.89 10.47
C GLN A 106 2.78 5.42 10.32
N HIS A 107 2.32 6.25 11.25
CA HIS A 107 1.00 6.86 11.17
C HIS A 107 0.89 7.81 9.96
N ALA A 108 1.90 8.65 9.72
CA ALA A 108 1.96 9.48 8.51
C ALA A 108 1.98 8.65 7.21
N LEU A 109 2.66 7.50 7.22
CA LEU A 109 2.63 6.58 6.08
C LEU A 109 1.23 5.99 5.85
N VAL A 110 0.53 5.54 6.90
CA VAL A 110 -0.86 5.05 6.79
C VAL A 110 -1.79 6.15 6.30
N GLU A 111 -1.56 7.38 6.74
CA GLU A 111 -2.30 8.57 6.32
C GLU A 111 -2.15 8.83 4.81
N GLU A 112 -0.93 8.82 4.27
CA GLU A 112 -0.71 8.93 2.82
C GLU A 112 -1.25 7.74 2.02
N LEU A 113 -1.10 6.52 2.55
CA LEU A 113 -1.58 5.30 1.91
C LEU A 113 -3.11 5.30 1.79
N SER A 114 -3.81 5.61 2.88
CA SER A 114 -5.27 5.66 2.90
C SER A 114 -5.82 6.79 2.03
N GLU A 115 -5.18 7.96 2.00
CA GLU A 115 -5.53 9.06 1.08
C GLU A 115 -5.35 8.67 -0.39
N THR A 116 -4.31 7.91 -0.70
CA THR A 116 -4.10 7.45 -2.08
C THR A 116 -5.21 6.48 -2.52
N ILE A 117 -5.81 5.72 -1.59
CA ILE A 117 -6.91 4.79 -1.87
C ILE A 117 -8.25 5.53 -1.99
N ILE A 118 -8.54 6.47 -1.10
CA ILE A 118 -9.75 7.33 -1.14
C ILE A 118 -9.30 8.79 -1.07
N PRO A 119 -8.98 9.42 -2.22
CA PRO A 119 -8.55 10.80 -2.26
C PRO A 119 -9.73 11.76 -2.06
N ALA A 120 -9.44 12.97 -1.58
CA ALA A 120 -10.43 14.05 -1.57
C ALA A 120 -10.82 14.47 -2.99
N ASP A 121 -12.10 14.78 -3.19
CA ASP A 121 -12.63 15.29 -4.46
C ASP A 121 -13.53 16.52 -4.25
N SER A 122 -14.31 16.90 -5.27
CA SER A 122 -15.21 18.05 -5.20
C SER A 122 -16.48 17.80 -4.38
N HIS A 123 -16.84 16.54 -4.15
CA HIS A 123 -18.06 16.13 -3.46
C HIS A 123 -17.81 15.93 -1.97
N SER A 124 -16.72 15.24 -1.61
CA SER A 124 -16.40 14.91 -0.22
C SER A 124 -14.89 14.97 0.09
N GLY A 125 -14.57 15.06 1.38
CA GLY A 125 -13.19 14.99 1.84
C GLY A 125 -12.63 13.57 1.74
N GLY A 126 -11.30 13.45 1.58
CA GLY A 126 -10.61 12.16 1.47
C GLY A 126 -10.40 11.43 2.80
N ALA A 127 -9.69 10.31 2.75
CA ALA A 127 -9.38 9.48 3.91
C ALA A 127 -8.65 10.22 5.03
N LYS A 128 -7.78 11.18 4.70
CA LYS A 128 -7.12 12.08 5.65
C LYS A 128 -8.11 12.93 6.42
N ALA A 129 -8.99 13.62 5.70
CA ALA A 129 -10.03 14.44 6.30
C ALA A 129 -10.96 13.60 7.19
N ALA A 130 -11.20 12.35 6.79
CA ALA A 130 -12.01 11.38 7.53
C ALA A 130 -11.28 10.73 8.72
N LYS A 131 -9.99 11.04 8.94
CA LYS A 131 -9.14 10.47 10.01
C LYS A 131 -9.07 8.94 9.98
N VAL A 132 -8.99 8.37 8.79
CA VAL A 132 -8.92 6.91 8.61
C VAL A 132 -7.69 6.31 9.28
N ALA A 133 -6.54 7.00 9.27
CA ALA A 133 -5.34 6.53 9.96
C ALA A 133 -5.53 6.38 11.47
N ASP A 134 -6.27 7.30 12.11
CA ASP A 134 -6.62 7.22 13.54
C ASP A 134 -7.54 6.04 13.82
N TYR A 135 -8.53 5.81 12.94
CA TYR A 135 -9.40 4.63 13.02
C TYR A 135 -8.60 3.32 12.94
N ILE A 136 -7.68 3.22 11.99
CA ILE A 136 -6.83 2.02 11.83
C ILE A 136 -5.94 1.82 13.06
N GLU A 137 -5.35 2.89 13.60
CA GLU A 137 -4.55 2.81 14.81
C GLU A 137 -5.37 2.30 16.00
N GLN A 138 -6.59 2.80 16.19
CA GLN A 138 -7.49 2.32 17.23
C GLN A 138 -7.87 0.85 17.01
N PHE A 139 -8.22 0.47 15.78
CA PHE A 139 -8.57 -0.90 15.44
C PHE A 139 -7.42 -1.88 15.79
N LEU A 140 -6.18 -1.51 15.47
CA LEU A 140 -5.01 -2.35 15.72
C LEU A 140 -4.54 -2.32 17.19
N SER A 141 -4.87 -1.28 17.95
CA SER A 141 -4.59 -1.24 19.38
C SER A 141 -5.55 -2.13 20.18
N GLU A 142 -6.81 -2.25 19.73
CA GLU A 142 -7.86 -3.04 20.38
C GLU A 142 -7.88 -4.51 19.99
N THR A 143 -7.42 -4.87 18.78
CA THR A 143 -7.44 -6.27 18.34
C THR A 143 -6.50 -7.14 19.17
N ASP A 144 -6.90 -8.36 19.52
CA ASP A 144 -6.05 -9.37 20.15
C ASP A 144 -5.32 -10.28 19.11
N ASP A 145 -5.53 -10.04 17.82
CA ASP A 145 -4.87 -10.80 16.75
C ASP A 145 -3.42 -10.31 16.52
N ASP A 146 -2.48 -10.99 17.15
CA ASP A 146 -1.04 -10.73 16.98
C ASP A 146 -0.55 -10.95 15.55
N ASN A 147 -1.16 -11.86 14.77
CA ASN A 147 -0.79 -12.05 13.37
C ASN A 147 -1.20 -10.85 12.53
N GLN A 148 -2.36 -10.26 12.81
CA GLN A 148 -2.78 -9.03 12.17
C GLN A 148 -1.84 -7.87 12.54
N LYS A 149 -1.49 -7.71 13.81
CA LYS A 149 -0.51 -6.70 14.25
C LYS A 149 0.84 -6.88 13.55
N ALA A 150 1.34 -8.10 13.46
CA ALA A 150 2.59 -8.42 12.77
C ALA A 150 2.53 -8.11 11.27
N LEU A 151 1.42 -8.47 10.61
CA LEU A 151 1.19 -8.18 9.19
C LEU A 151 1.22 -6.67 8.92
N TRP A 152 0.62 -5.85 9.77
CA TRP A 152 0.61 -4.39 9.62
C TRP A 152 1.99 -3.77 9.82
N ARG A 153 2.74 -4.22 10.85
CA ARG A 153 4.10 -3.72 11.09
C ARG A 153 5.05 -4.06 9.93
N GLU A 154 4.97 -5.29 9.44
CA GLU A 154 5.79 -5.74 8.32
C GLU A 154 5.34 -5.11 7.01
N GLY A 155 4.05 -5.09 6.71
CA GLY A 155 3.49 -4.53 5.48
C GLY A 155 3.85 -3.07 5.26
N LEU A 156 3.80 -2.23 6.30
CA LEU A 156 4.24 -0.83 6.21
C LEU A 156 5.73 -0.71 5.85
N ARG A 157 6.58 -1.56 6.43
CA ARG A 157 8.01 -1.61 6.12
C ARG A 157 8.23 -2.04 4.66
N LEU A 158 7.48 -3.05 4.20
CA LEU A 158 7.57 -3.58 2.84
C LEU A 158 7.18 -2.56 1.80
N VAL A 159 6.09 -1.84 1.99
CA VAL A 159 5.63 -0.81 1.06
C VAL A 159 6.62 0.36 0.97
N ASP A 160 7.18 0.80 2.10
CA ASP A 160 8.22 1.85 2.06
C ASP A 160 9.49 1.37 1.33
N LEU A 161 9.87 0.10 1.50
CA LEU A 161 11.00 -0.48 0.77
C LEU A 161 10.72 -0.64 -0.72
N MET A 162 9.52 -1.06 -1.11
CA MET A 162 9.09 -1.09 -2.51
C MET A 162 9.18 0.32 -3.12
N SER A 163 8.72 1.35 -2.41
CA SER A 163 8.83 2.74 -2.89
C SER A 163 10.29 3.15 -3.09
N ARG A 164 11.17 2.83 -2.14
CA ARG A 164 12.59 3.13 -2.27
C ARG A 164 13.24 2.35 -3.42
N HIS A 165 12.81 1.13 -3.65
CA HIS A 165 13.33 0.30 -4.74
C HIS A 165 12.94 0.87 -6.12
N TYR A 166 11.66 1.14 -6.34
CA TYR A 166 11.14 1.58 -7.64
C TYR A 166 11.31 3.08 -7.91
N HIS A 167 11.26 3.91 -6.88
CA HIS A 167 11.24 5.37 -7.01
C HIS A 167 12.40 6.09 -6.31
N GLN A 168 13.28 5.35 -5.62
CA GLN A 168 14.43 5.90 -4.86
C GLN A 168 14.03 6.89 -3.75
N LYS A 169 12.76 6.84 -3.32
CA LYS A 169 12.17 7.71 -2.29
C LYS A 169 11.31 6.88 -1.33
N SER A 170 11.15 7.38 -0.10
CA SER A 170 10.13 6.83 0.80
C SER A 170 8.74 7.03 0.20
N PHE A 171 7.75 6.22 0.58
CA PHE A 171 6.40 6.35 0.01
C PHE A 171 5.79 7.74 0.29
N VAL A 172 6.07 8.30 1.46
CA VAL A 172 5.62 9.64 1.86
C VAL A 172 6.32 10.73 1.04
N ASP A 173 7.57 10.53 0.62
CA ASP A 173 8.30 11.50 -0.21
C ASP A 173 8.05 11.32 -1.72
N SER A 174 7.42 10.22 -2.13
CA SER A 174 7.04 9.94 -3.51
C SER A 174 5.91 10.85 -4.00
N GLY A 175 5.92 11.17 -5.29
CA GLY A 175 4.86 11.95 -5.93
C GLY A 175 3.54 11.18 -6.07
N PRO A 176 2.41 11.85 -6.34
CA PRO A 176 1.10 11.20 -6.45
C PRO A 176 1.08 10.06 -7.48
N GLU A 177 1.67 10.26 -8.66
CA GLU A 177 1.71 9.24 -9.71
C GLU A 177 2.57 8.03 -9.33
N GLU A 178 3.70 8.25 -8.64
CA GLU A 178 4.58 7.18 -8.15
C GLU A 178 3.85 6.32 -7.09
N ARG A 179 3.11 6.97 -6.18
CA ARG A 179 2.31 6.27 -5.17
C ARG A 179 1.19 5.44 -5.80
N ILE A 180 0.47 6.00 -6.76
CA ILE A 180 -0.59 5.30 -7.50
C ILE A 180 -0.01 4.09 -8.24
N ALA A 181 1.10 4.26 -8.95
CA ALA A 181 1.75 3.19 -9.69
C ALA A 181 2.14 2.02 -8.77
N LEU A 182 2.73 2.31 -7.60
CA LEU A 182 3.10 1.28 -6.62
C LEU A 182 1.87 0.53 -6.10
N LEU A 183 0.80 1.24 -5.71
CA LEU A 183 -0.42 0.60 -5.21
C LEU A 183 -1.16 -0.17 -6.32
N GLN A 184 -1.08 0.29 -7.58
CA GLN A 184 -1.63 -0.42 -8.73
C GLN A 184 -0.97 -1.79 -8.91
N VAL A 185 0.36 -1.86 -8.80
CA VAL A 185 1.09 -3.15 -8.85
C VAL A 185 0.57 -4.11 -7.79
N LEU A 186 0.36 -3.65 -6.55
CA LEU A 186 -0.19 -4.48 -5.47
C LEU A 186 -1.64 -4.87 -5.73
N SER A 187 -2.42 -4.00 -6.37
CA SER A 187 -3.82 -4.25 -6.71
C SER A 187 -3.98 -5.26 -7.83
N ASP A 188 -3.16 -5.17 -8.88
CA ASP A 188 -3.21 -6.08 -10.03
C ASP A 188 -2.77 -7.51 -9.66
N ASN A 189 -2.08 -7.66 -8.52
CA ASN A 189 -1.57 -8.92 -8.01
C ASN A 189 -2.25 -9.37 -6.70
N ASP A 190 -3.48 -8.93 -6.44
CA ASP A 190 -4.23 -9.24 -5.21
C ASP A 190 -4.44 -10.76 -4.96
N HIS A 191 -4.38 -11.57 -6.02
CA HIS A 191 -4.42 -13.03 -5.95
C HIS A 191 -3.15 -13.67 -5.34
N MET A 192 -2.01 -12.95 -5.28
CA MET A 192 -0.73 -13.45 -4.75
C MET A 192 -0.66 -13.38 -3.22
N THR A 193 -1.63 -13.96 -2.54
CA THR A 193 -1.80 -13.85 -1.08
C THR A 193 -0.73 -14.57 -0.26
N ASP A 194 0.18 -15.31 -0.88
CA ASP A 194 1.37 -15.83 -0.20
C ASP A 194 2.42 -14.74 0.08
N LEU A 195 2.30 -13.57 -0.55
CA LEU A 195 3.13 -12.39 -0.31
C LEU A 195 2.52 -11.51 0.80
N PRO A 196 3.26 -11.18 1.88
CA PRO A 196 2.76 -10.34 2.97
C PRO A 196 2.47 -8.90 2.54
N GLU A 197 3.20 -8.32 1.58
CA GLU A 197 2.91 -7.00 1.02
C GLU A 197 1.54 -6.95 0.33
N VAL A 198 1.16 -8.01 -0.37
CA VAL A 198 -0.16 -8.15 -1.03
C VAL A 198 -1.26 -8.33 0.02
N ARG A 199 -1.07 -9.24 0.99
CA ARG A 199 -2.01 -9.43 2.10
C ARG A 199 -2.23 -8.14 2.90
N PHE A 200 -1.15 -7.40 3.16
CA PHE A 200 -1.20 -6.11 3.80
C PHE A 200 -2.03 -5.11 2.98
N PHE A 201 -1.79 -5.02 1.67
CA PHE A 201 -2.55 -4.12 0.80
C PHE A 201 -4.06 -4.43 0.79
N ILE A 202 -4.43 -5.72 0.80
CA ILE A 202 -5.83 -6.14 0.90
C ILE A 202 -6.47 -5.66 2.21
N GLU A 203 -5.79 -5.87 3.35
CA GLU A 203 -6.30 -5.40 4.65
C GLU A 203 -6.30 -3.87 4.76
N LEU A 204 -5.31 -3.20 4.18
CA LEU A 204 -5.25 -1.75 4.10
C LEU A 204 -6.46 -1.20 3.35
N LYS A 205 -6.79 -1.75 2.17
CA LYS A 205 -8.01 -1.37 1.42
C LYS A 205 -9.26 -1.60 2.28
N ARG A 206 -9.36 -2.79 2.89
CA ARG A 206 -10.52 -3.18 3.72
C ARG A 206 -10.75 -2.22 4.88
N LEU A 207 -9.71 -1.93 5.67
CA LEU A 207 -9.83 -1.02 6.81
C LEU A 207 -9.97 0.44 6.37
N THR A 208 -9.39 0.83 5.23
CA THR A 208 -9.56 2.19 4.69
C THR A 208 -11.03 2.44 4.32
N VAL A 209 -11.62 1.54 3.54
CA VAL A 209 -13.04 1.63 3.14
C VAL A 209 -13.94 1.61 4.38
N ARG A 210 -13.68 0.70 5.33
CA ARG A 210 -14.47 0.62 6.56
C ARG A 210 -14.35 1.90 7.40
N GLY A 211 -13.15 2.40 7.63
CA GLY A 211 -12.92 3.63 8.40
C GLY A 211 -13.57 4.83 7.73
N TYR A 212 -13.47 4.93 6.40
CA TYR A 212 -14.03 6.04 5.65
C TYR A 212 -15.57 6.05 5.71
N TYR A 213 -16.22 4.95 5.35
CA TYR A 213 -17.69 4.87 5.32
C TYR A 213 -18.36 4.69 6.68
N THR A 214 -17.59 4.61 7.77
CA THR A 214 -18.11 4.75 9.15
C THR A 214 -17.86 6.14 9.72
N SER A 215 -17.09 6.99 9.03
CA SER A 215 -16.84 8.37 9.41
C SER A 215 -18.03 9.28 9.09
N LYS A 216 -18.06 10.45 9.72
CA LYS A 216 -19.05 11.50 9.42
C LYS A 216 -18.99 11.94 7.95
N ILE A 217 -17.79 12.01 7.37
CA ILE A 217 -17.60 12.41 5.96
C ILE A 217 -18.18 11.34 5.04
N GLY A 218 -17.77 10.08 5.21
CA GLY A 218 -18.26 8.99 4.36
C GLY A 218 -19.77 8.76 4.46
N ILE A 219 -20.35 8.79 5.67
CA ILE A 219 -21.80 8.57 5.82
C ILE A 219 -22.64 9.75 5.32
N HIS A 220 -22.26 10.99 5.67
CA HIS A 220 -23.13 12.14 5.44
C HIS A 220 -22.77 12.98 4.21
N ALA A 221 -21.48 13.15 3.91
CA ALA A 221 -21.06 13.92 2.75
C ALA A 221 -21.02 13.04 1.50
N GLU A 222 -20.40 11.86 1.58
CA GLU A 222 -20.25 10.97 0.42
C GLU A 222 -21.56 10.24 0.09
N LEU A 223 -22.10 9.46 1.04
CA LEU A 223 -23.27 8.61 0.80
C LEU A 223 -24.63 9.35 0.87
N ASP A 224 -24.68 10.58 1.38
CA ASP A 224 -25.92 11.30 1.73
C ASP A 224 -26.92 10.40 2.50
N TYR A 225 -26.43 9.65 3.49
CA TYR A 225 -27.23 8.62 4.16
C TYR A 225 -28.50 9.23 4.81
N LYS A 226 -29.68 8.78 4.34
CA LYS A 226 -31.01 9.24 4.78
C LYS A 226 -31.70 8.31 5.77
N GLY A 227 -31.03 7.24 6.21
CA GLY A 227 -31.63 6.26 7.13
C GLY A 227 -31.87 6.82 8.53
N ASN A 228 -32.44 5.98 9.40
CA ASN A 228 -32.90 6.35 10.74
C ASN A 228 -33.98 7.46 10.74
N ARG A 229 -34.60 7.71 9.58
CA ARG A 229 -35.83 8.49 9.47
C ARG A 229 -37.03 7.55 9.59
N ILE A 230 -38.05 7.98 10.34
CA ILE A 230 -39.31 7.25 10.43
C ILE A 230 -40.00 7.34 9.07
N LEU A 231 -40.19 6.20 8.42
CA LEU A 231 -41.10 6.06 7.29
C LEU A 231 -42.51 5.98 7.87
N GLN A 232 -43.32 7.01 7.64
CA GLN A 232 -44.72 7.05 8.08
C GLN A 232 -45.58 6.03 7.33
N GLU A 233 -45.18 5.71 6.11
CA GLU A 233 -45.82 4.71 5.26
C GLU A 233 -44.76 3.80 4.65
N TYR A 234 -45.12 2.53 4.45
CA TYR A 234 -44.27 1.57 3.78
C TYR A 234 -44.26 1.84 2.29
N VAL A 235 -43.12 2.27 1.75
CA VAL A 235 -42.90 2.40 0.30
C VAL A 235 -42.50 1.01 -0.21
N GLY A 236 -43.48 0.24 -0.70
CA GLY A 236 -43.24 -1.06 -1.32
C GLY A 236 -42.55 -0.95 -2.68
N CYS A 237 -42.12 -2.10 -3.22
CA CYS A 237 -41.71 -2.16 -4.62
C CYS A 237 -42.96 -2.10 -5.51
N ASP A 238 -42.97 -1.22 -6.51
CA ASP A 238 -43.98 -1.25 -7.57
C ASP A 238 -43.69 -2.45 -8.50
N ASP A 239 -44.09 -3.65 -8.10
CA ASP A 239 -44.17 -4.79 -9.00
C ASP A 239 -45.40 -4.62 -9.91
N GLN A 240 -45.29 -3.70 -10.87
CA GLN A 240 -46.17 -3.66 -12.03
C GLN A 240 -45.88 -4.91 -12.88
N GLY A 241 -46.29 -6.07 -12.38
CA GLY A 241 -46.40 -7.30 -13.14
C GLY A 241 -47.35 -7.03 -14.29
N THR A 242 -46.80 -6.90 -15.48
CA THR A 242 -47.58 -6.89 -16.71
C THR A 242 -48.28 -8.24 -16.79
N SER A 243 -49.54 -8.31 -16.36
CA SER A 243 -50.41 -9.46 -16.59
C SER A 243 -50.63 -9.56 -18.11
N SER A 244 -49.80 -10.38 -18.76
CA SER A 244 -50.02 -10.87 -20.12
C SER A 244 -50.94 -12.09 -20.09
#